data_AF-A0A7X8LMK8-F1
#
_entry.id   AF-A0A7X8LMK8-F1
#
_cell.length_a   1.000
_cell.length_b   1.000
_cell.length_c   1.000
_cell.angle_alpha   90.00
_cell.angle_beta   90.00
_cell.angle_gamma   90.00
#
_symmetry.space_group_name_H-M   'P 1'
#
loop_
_entity.id
_entity.type
_entity.pdbx_description
1 polymer ?
#
loop_
_entity_poly.entity_id
_entity_poly.type
_entity_poly.pdbx_seq_one_letter_code
_entity_poly.pdbx_strand_id
1 'polypeptide(L)'
;MFRRNILNILAAHIERNDNGSYCIKLGDDINPITVEDVPFLASGYVEEEDGSIKLVFHDLQEMRLQGEHKIYFKGDVPYISFRWPADTRLSRGVYWKLSEYFEFRGEEVYIVPPLAKDFN
;
A
#
# COMPACT_ATOMS: atom_id res chain seq x y z
N MET A 1 24.40 -0.05 0.45
CA MET A 1 23.88 -0.26 -0.92
C MET A 1 23.03 -1.52 -0.92
N PHE A 2 21.72 -1.37 -0.70
CA PHE A 2 20.78 -2.49 -0.75
C PHE A 2 20.41 -2.76 -2.21
N ARG A 3 20.38 -4.02 -2.65
CA ARG A 3 20.04 -4.38 -4.03
C ARG A 3 18.52 -4.25 -4.22
N ARG A 4 18.03 -3.03 -4.45
CA ARG A 4 16.59 -2.72 -4.52
C ARG A 4 15.82 -3.58 -5.53
N ASN A 5 16.44 -4.00 -6.64
CA ASN A 5 15.79 -4.90 -7.61
C ASN A 5 15.53 -6.30 -7.03
N ILE A 6 16.40 -6.81 -6.15
CA ILE A 6 16.16 -8.08 -5.46
C ILE A 6 15.00 -7.91 -4.48
N LEU A 7 14.94 -6.78 -3.77
CA LEU A 7 13.83 -6.48 -2.86
C LEU A 7 12.49 -6.53 -3.59
N ASN A 8 12.43 -5.91 -4.77
CA ASN A 8 11.23 -5.88 -5.58
C ASN A 8 10.77 -7.29 -5.96
N ILE A 9 11.69 -8.12 -6.45
CA ILE A 9 11.38 -9.51 -6.80
C ILE A 9 10.86 -10.28 -5.59
N LEU A 10 11.53 -10.18 -4.44
CA LEU A 10 11.11 -10.90 -3.24
C LEU A 10 9.76 -10.40 -2.71
N ALA A 11 9.57 -9.09 -2.63
CA ALA A 11 8.33 -8.48 -2.13
C ALA A 11 7.13 -8.75 -3.06
N ALA A 12 7.36 -8.78 -4.37
CA ALA A 12 6.34 -9.12 -5.35
C ALA A 12 5.78 -10.55 -5.17
N HIS A 13 6.56 -11.43 -4.55
CA HIS A 13 6.22 -12.83 -4.30
C HIS A 13 5.88 -13.12 -2.83
N ILE A 14 5.63 -12.08 -2.03
CA ILE A 14 5.06 -12.27 -0.69
C ILE A 14 3.63 -12.81 -0.85
N GLU A 15 3.37 -13.90 -0.16
CA GLU A 15 2.07 -14.55 -0.01
C GLU A 15 1.67 -14.58 1.46
N ARG A 16 0.36 -14.57 1.72
CA ARG A 16 -0.21 -14.70 3.06
C ARG A 16 -0.82 -16.09 3.22
N ASN A 17 -0.34 -16.82 4.21
CA ASN A 17 -0.86 -18.14 4.58
C ASN A 17 -2.19 -18.00 5.34
N ASP A 18 -2.97 -19.09 5.41
CA ASP A 18 -4.26 -19.14 6.10
C ASP A 18 -4.18 -18.78 7.59
N ASN A 19 -3.05 -19.08 8.24
CA ASN A 19 -2.81 -18.74 9.64
C ASN A 19 -2.38 -17.27 9.85
N GLY A 20 -2.37 -16.46 8.79
CA GLY A 20 -1.97 -15.06 8.82
C GLY A 20 -0.46 -14.80 8.76
N SER A 21 0.38 -15.84 8.72
CA SER A 21 1.82 -15.69 8.50
C SER A 21 2.13 -15.39 7.03
N TYR A 22 3.35 -14.92 6.77
CA TYR A 22 3.80 -14.58 5.42
C TYR A 22 4.95 -15.48 4.96
N CYS A 23 5.02 -15.72 3.66
CA CYS A 23 6.15 -16.38 3.02
C CYS A 23 6.47 -15.70 1.69
N ILE A 24 7.66 -15.94 1.17
CA ILE A 24 8.02 -15.63 -0.22
C ILE A 24 7.91 -16.93 -1.00
N LYS A 25 7.13 -16.91 -2.09
CA LYS A 25 6.92 -18.07 -2.97
C LYS A 25 7.45 -17.81 -4.38
N LEU A 26 8.53 -18.48 -4.75
CA LEU A 26 9.17 -18.38 -6.08
C LEU A 26 9.13 -19.75 -6.77
N GLY A 27 8.11 -19.99 -7.59
CA GLY A 27 7.87 -21.31 -8.16
C GLY A 27 7.53 -22.32 -7.06
N ASP A 28 8.35 -23.36 -6.92
CA ASP A 28 8.22 -24.39 -5.88
C ASP A 28 8.96 -24.03 -4.57
N ASP A 29 9.82 -23.00 -4.58
CA ASP A 29 10.53 -22.55 -3.39
C ASP A 29 9.63 -21.69 -2.51
N ILE A 30 9.48 -22.11 -1.24
CA ILE A 30 8.70 -21.39 -0.22
C ILE A 30 9.61 -21.09 0.96
N ASN A 31 9.79 -19.80 1.27
CA ASN A 31 10.58 -19.35 2.41
C ASN A 31 9.71 -18.51 3.36
N PRO A 32 9.54 -18.90 4.64
CA PRO A 32 8.79 -18.10 5.59
C PRO A 32 9.51 -16.79 5.92
N ILE A 33 8.74 -15.73 6.15
CA ILE A 33 9.28 -14.43 6.58
C ILE A 33 8.56 -13.93 7.82
N THR A 34 9.30 -13.20 8.66
CA THR A 34 8.74 -12.48 9.79
C THR A 34 8.39 -11.07 9.35
N VAL A 35 7.13 -10.67 9.57
CA VAL A 35 6.65 -9.30 9.33
C VAL A 35 6.33 -8.68 10.67
N GLU A 36 7.02 -7.59 11.01
CA GLU A 36 6.87 -6.92 12.32
C GLU A 36 5.59 -6.09 12.43
N ASP A 37 5.19 -5.43 11.34
CA ASP A 37 4.01 -4.56 11.28
C ASP A 37 3.11 -5.00 10.11
N VAL A 38 3.51 -4.64 8.90
CA VAL A 38 2.83 -5.01 7.64
C VAL A 38 3.86 -5.22 6.53
N PRO A 39 3.54 -6.03 5.49
CA PRO A 39 4.52 -6.38 4.46
C PRO A 39 4.92 -5.21 3.56
N PHE A 40 4.05 -4.19 3.40
CA PHE A 40 4.28 -3.11 2.44
C PHE A 40 4.32 -1.72 3.10
N LEU A 41 5.14 -0.85 2.54
CA LEU A 41 5.29 0.54 2.97
C LEU A 41 5.18 1.47 1.76
N ALA A 42 4.10 2.25 1.68
CA ALA A 42 3.94 3.31 0.69
C ALA A 42 4.75 4.54 1.11
N SER A 43 5.88 4.76 0.43
CA SER A 43 6.85 5.82 0.76
C SER A 43 6.96 6.94 -0.27
N GLY A 44 6.49 6.71 -1.49
CA GLY A 44 6.47 7.67 -2.57
C GLY A 44 5.05 8.01 -3.01
N TYR A 45 4.90 9.24 -3.51
CA TYR A 45 3.69 9.78 -4.11
C TYR A 45 4.12 10.45 -5.40
N VAL A 46 3.51 10.06 -6.51
CA VAL A 46 3.73 10.61 -7.85
C VAL A 46 2.38 11.03 -8.39
N GLU A 47 2.29 12.28 -8.83
CA GLU A 47 1.19 12.77 -9.64
C GLU A 47 1.61 12.63 -11.10
N GLU A 48 0.84 11.86 -11.86
CA GLU A 48 1.09 11.61 -13.27
C GLU A 48 0.52 12.76 -14.12
N GLU A 49 0.94 12.88 -15.38
CA GLU A 49 0.52 13.99 -16.26
C GLU A 49 -1.00 14.01 -16.54
N ASP A 50 -1.67 12.87 -16.39
CA ASP A 50 -3.13 12.72 -16.52
C ASP A 50 -3.90 13.08 -15.23
N GLY A 51 -3.21 13.55 -14.20
CA GLY A 51 -3.79 13.88 -12.89
C GLY A 51 -4.05 12.66 -12.01
N SER A 52 -3.69 11.44 -12.46
CA SER A 52 -3.78 10.25 -11.63
C SER A 52 -2.68 10.22 -10.57
N ILE A 53 -2.99 9.63 -9.43
CA ILE A 53 -2.04 9.51 -8.32
C ILE A 53 -1.51 8.08 -8.27
N LYS A 54 -0.19 7.96 -8.19
CA LYS A 54 0.51 6.68 -8.02
C LYS A 54 1.34 6.69 -6.75
N LEU A 55 1.15 5.65 -5.93
CA LEU A 55 1.99 5.38 -4.78
C LEU A 55 3.16 4.49 -5.19
N VAL A 56 4.34 4.82 -4.67
CA VAL A 56 5.56 4.02 -4.86
C VAL A 56 5.97 3.44 -3.52
N PHE A 57 6.13 2.12 -3.49
CA PHE A 57 6.41 1.40 -2.26
C PHE A 57 7.91 1.32 -2.04
N HIS A 58 8.33 1.11 -0.80
CA HIS A 58 9.74 1.03 -0.44
C HIS A 58 10.48 -0.11 -1.19
N ASP A 59 9.75 -1.15 -1.59
CA ASP A 59 10.22 -2.30 -2.37
C ASP A 59 10.16 -2.08 -3.90
N LEU A 60 9.90 -0.86 -4.36
CA LEU A 60 9.73 -0.47 -5.77
C LEU A 60 8.44 -0.98 -6.44
N GLN A 61 7.53 -1.64 -5.73
CA GLN A 61 6.19 -1.89 -6.26
C GLN A 61 5.43 -0.56 -6.39
N GLU A 62 4.47 -0.51 -7.30
CA GLU A 62 3.66 0.68 -7.56
C GLU A 62 2.17 0.34 -7.45
N MET A 63 1.39 1.29 -6.96
CA MET A 63 -0.07 1.19 -6.86
C MET A 63 -0.68 2.51 -7.34
N ARG A 64 -1.42 2.46 -8.44
CA ARG A 64 -2.27 3.58 -8.85
C ARG A 64 -3.49 3.65 -7.94
N LEU A 65 -3.79 4.84 -7.42
CA LEU A 65 -5.00 5.09 -6.65
C LEU A 65 -6.17 5.27 -7.62
N GLN A 66 -6.86 4.17 -7.90
CA GLN A 66 -8.04 4.13 -8.76
C GLN A 66 -9.27 3.88 -7.91
N GLY A 67 -10.25 4.78 -8.00
CA GLY A 67 -11.43 4.72 -7.14
C GLY A 67 -11.11 5.08 -5.69
N GLU A 68 -12.05 4.74 -4.80
CA GLU A 68 -11.96 5.07 -3.38
C GLU A 68 -11.21 3.97 -2.60
N HIS A 69 -10.32 4.37 -1.69
CA HIS A 69 -9.56 3.45 -0.85
C HIS A 69 -9.81 3.71 0.63
N LYS A 70 -10.32 2.72 1.36
CA LYS A 70 -10.48 2.81 2.81
C LYS A 70 -9.12 2.92 3.52
N ILE A 71 -9.04 3.81 4.49
CA ILE A 71 -7.94 3.93 5.43
C ILE A 71 -8.30 3.19 6.72
N TYR A 72 -7.38 2.35 7.18
CA TYR A 72 -7.45 1.64 8.45
C TYR A 72 -6.50 2.32 9.43
N PHE A 73 -6.96 2.64 10.63
CA PHE A 73 -6.13 3.25 11.67
C PHE A 73 -5.84 2.25 12.79
N LYS A 74 -4.57 2.11 13.16
CA LYS A 74 -4.14 1.44 14.40
C LYS A 74 -3.46 2.49 15.28
N GLY A 75 -4.23 3.08 16.19
CA GLY A 75 -3.86 4.36 16.81
C GLY A 75 -3.71 5.44 15.72
N ASP A 76 -2.63 6.20 15.75
CA ASP A 76 -2.37 7.25 14.77
C ASP A 76 -1.65 6.75 13.49
N VAL A 77 -1.49 5.43 13.33
CA VAL A 77 -0.79 4.87 12.18
C VAL A 77 -1.79 4.49 11.09
N PRO A 78 -1.69 5.10 9.88
CA PRO A 78 -2.59 4.85 8.76
C PRO A 78 -2.12 3.69 7.87
N TYR A 79 -3.05 2.82 7.51
CA TYR A 79 -2.86 1.71 6.58
C TYR A 79 -3.90 1.72 5.47
N ILE A 80 -3.54 1.22 4.30
CA ILE A 80 -4.43 0.97 3.16
C ILE A 80 -4.27 -0.48 2.72
N SER A 81 -5.11 -0.92 1.79
CA SER A 81 -5.01 -2.24 1.18
C SER A 81 -4.29 -2.15 -0.17
N PHE A 82 -3.26 -2.96 -0.35
CA PHE A 82 -2.64 -3.23 -1.65
C PHE A 82 -3.03 -4.61 -2.16
N ARG A 83 -2.70 -5.68 -1.42
CA ARG A 83 -3.08 -7.07 -1.76
C ARG A 83 -4.13 -7.62 -0.81
N TRP A 84 -4.00 -7.31 0.47
CA TRP A 84 -4.91 -7.73 1.53
C TRP A 84 -5.41 -6.53 2.34
N PRO A 85 -6.51 -6.68 3.09
CA PRO A 85 -6.99 -5.62 3.98
C PRO A 85 -5.91 -5.10 4.94
N ALA A 86 -5.65 -3.80 4.89
CA ALA A 86 -4.73 -3.07 5.79
C ALA A 86 -3.27 -3.57 5.79
N ASP A 87 -2.79 -4.13 4.67
CA ASP A 87 -1.45 -4.71 4.53
C ASP A 87 -0.34 -3.70 4.15
N THR A 88 -0.70 -2.44 3.98
CA THR A 88 0.22 -1.40 3.49
C THR A 88 0.18 -0.20 4.40
N ARG A 89 1.30 0.12 5.03
CA ARG A 89 1.44 1.31 5.86
C ARG A 89 1.73 2.53 5.00
N LEU A 90 1.09 3.66 5.28
CA LEU A 90 1.49 4.93 4.67
C LEU A 90 2.64 5.54 5.47
N SER A 91 3.71 5.93 4.78
CA SER A 91 4.70 6.81 5.38
C SER A 91 4.07 8.15 5.75
N ARG A 92 4.64 8.84 6.75
CA ARG A 92 4.13 10.16 7.17
C ARG A 92 4.05 11.16 6.01
N GLY A 93 5.05 11.16 5.13
CA GLY A 93 5.07 12.07 3.97
C GLY A 93 3.95 11.77 2.96
N VAL A 94 3.71 10.49 2.67
CA VAL A 94 2.60 10.06 1.79
C VAL A 94 1.25 10.37 2.43
N TYR A 95 1.08 10.09 3.72
CA TYR A 95 -0.14 10.42 4.47
C TYR A 95 -0.51 11.91 4.36
N TRP A 96 0.46 12.81 4.59
CA TRP A 96 0.19 14.25 4.50
C TRP A 96 -0.22 14.68 3.10
N LYS A 97 0.44 14.18 2.06
CA LYS A 97 0.06 14.48 0.66
C LYS A 97 -1.33 13.97 0.30
N LEU A 98 -1.73 12.82 0.84
CA LEU A 98 -3.05 12.25 0.57
C LEU A 98 -4.16 12.88 1.42
N SER A 99 -3.81 13.60 2.50
CA SER A 99 -4.80 14.15 3.44
C SER A 99 -5.80 15.13 2.79
N GLU A 100 -5.41 15.75 1.68
CA GLU A 100 -6.25 16.63 0.85
C GLU A 100 -7.40 15.87 0.17
N TYR A 101 -7.25 14.55 0.02
CA TYR A 101 -8.21 13.65 -0.62
C TYR A 101 -8.97 12.78 0.38
N PHE A 102 -8.88 13.09 1.68
CA PHE A 102 -9.58 12.31 2.70
C PHE A 102 -11.05 12.69 2.78
N GLU A 103 -11.91 11.68 2.71
CA GLU A 103 -13.34 11.81 2.94
C GLU A 103 -13.73 11.02 4.18
N PHE A 104 -14.32 11.71 5.16
CA PHE A 104 -14.76 11.14 6.42
C PHE A 104 -16.23 10.75 6.31
N ARG A 105 -16.53 9.46 6.46
CA ARG A 105 -17.86 8.86 6.38
C ARG A 105 -18.20 8.20 7.71
N GLY A 106 -18.66 9.01 8.67
CA GLY A 106 -18.85 8.56 10.04
C GLY A 106 -17.52 8.25 10.73
N GLU A 107 -17.31 7.00 11.13
CA GLU A 107 -16.06 6.54 11.74
C GLU A 107 -15.03 6.05 10.71
N GLU A 108 -15.41 5.98 9.44
CA GLU A 108 -14.55 5.51 8.37
C GLU A 108 -13.91 6.67 7.61
N VAL A 109 -12.68 6.48 7.14
CA VAL A 109 -11.95 7.46 6.34
C VAL A 109 -11.55 6.80 5.04
N TYR A 110 -11.75 7.52 3.94
CA TYR A 110 -11.44 7.07 2.59
C TYR A 110 -10.49 8.05 1.91
N ILE A 111 -9.59 7.55 1.08
CA ILE A 111 -8.87 8.33 0.08
C ILE A 111 -9.73 8.34 -1.18
N VAL A 112 -10.18 9.52 -1.60
CA VAL A 112 -10.98 9.72 -2.80
C VAL A 112 -10.18 10.61 -3.78
N PRO A 113 -9.33 10.01 -4.64
CA PRO A 113 -8.50 10.77 -5.56
C PRO A 113 -9.36 11.52 -6.59
N PRO A 114 -8.85 12.58 -7.24
CA PRO A 114 -9.63 13.45 -8.14
C PRO A 114 -10.38 12.68 -9.23
N LEU A 115 -9.68 11.74 -9.89
CA LEU A 115 -10.24 10.92 -10.96
C LEU A 115 -11.28 9.87 -10.48
N ALA A 116 -11.42 9.62 -9.18
CA ALA A 116 -12.48 8.76 -8.67
C ALA A 116 -13.85 9.43 -8.68
N LYS A 117 -13.91 10.77 -8.66
CA LYS A 117 -15.18 11.52 -8.60
C LYS A 117 -15.98 11.46 -9.90
N ASP A 118 -15.34 11.10 -11.02
CA ASP A 118 -15.98 11.06 -12.35
C ASP A 118 -16.66 9.71 -12.65
N PHE A 119 -16.59 8.72 -11.75
CA PHE A 119 -17.17 7.38 -11.93
C PHE A 119 -18.47 7.13 -11.13
N ASN A 120 -19.08 8.16 -10.55
CA ASN A 120 -20.35 8.08 -9.79
C ASN A 120 -21.51 8.77 -10.50
#